data_AF-A0A971KV69-F1
#
_entry.id   AF-A0A971KV69-F1
#
_cell.length_a   1.000
_cell.length_b   1.000
_cell.length_c   1.000
_cell.angle_alpha   90.00
_cell.angle_beta   90.00
_cell.angle_gamma   90.00
#
_symmetry.space_group_name_H-M   'P 1'
#
loop_
_entity.id
_entity.type
_entity.pdbx_description
1 polymer ?
#
loop_
_entity_poly.entity_id
_entity_poly.type
_entity_poly.pdbx_seq_one_letter_code
_entity_poly.pdbx_strand_id
1 'polypeptide(L)'
;MDQQELRQWEAKCTQEEPPKCRAGCPVNVDARAFVLAMAQGDVDAGRAILEKSMPLAQITARLCEAPCENFCLRKDLGGAIAIG
;
A
#
# COMPACT_ATOMS: atom_id res chain seq x y z
N MET A 1 -24.77 -18.02 -18.07
CA MET A 1 -24.32 -16.72 -17.54
C MET A 1 -24.84 -15.66 -18.48
N ASP A 2 -25.80 -14.88 -18.02
CA ASP A 2 -26.47 -13.85 -18.82
C ASP A 2 -25.57 -12.60 -18.97
N GLN A 3 -25.84 -11.77 -19.98
CA GLN A 3 -25.09 -10.54 -20.23
C GLN A 3 -25.18 -9.56 -19.04
N GLN A 4 -26.31 -9.55 -18.30
CA GLN A 4 -26.43 -8.71 -17.10
C GLN A 4 -25.50 -9.16 -15.97
N GLU A 5 -25.36 -10.48 -15.75
CA GLU A 5 -24.47 -11.02 -14.73
C GLU A 5 -23.01 -10.65 -15.03
N LEU A 6 -22.57 -10.79 -16.29
CA LEU A 6 -21.22 -10.43 -16.70
C LEU A 6 -20.87 -8.97 -16.37
N ARG A 7 -21.78 -8.03 -16.66
CA ARG A 7 -21.57 -6.60 -16.36
C ARG A 7 -21.47 -6.32 -14.86
N GLN A 8 -22.21 -7.06 -14.03
CA GLN A 8 -22.13 -6.93 -12.57
C GLN A 8 -20.79 -7.41 -12.02
N TRP A 9 -20.20 -8.44 -12.62
CA TRP A 9 -18.87 -8.92 -12.27
C TRP A 9 -17.78 -7.94 -12.71
N GLU A 10 -17.86 -7.44 -13.95
CA GLU A 10 -16.90 -6.44 -14.47
C GLU A 10 -16.87 -5.17 -13.61
N ALA A 11 -18.03 -4.70 -13.14
CA ALA A 11 -18.12 -3.51 -12.28
C ALA A 11 -17.39 -3.66 -10.93
N LYS A 12 -17.08 -4.89 -10.49
CA LYS A 12 -16.33 -5.18 -9.27
C LYS A 12 -14.84 -5.44 -9.54
N CYS A 13 -14.44 -5.55 -10.80
CA CYS A 13 -13.07 -5.86 -11.18
C CYS A 13 -12.19 -4.61 -11.01
N THR A 14 -11.24 -4.67 -10.08
CA THR A 14 -10.18 -3.67 -9.93
C THR A 14 -9.03 -3.88 -10.92
N GLN A 15 -9.14 -4.87 -11.80
CA GLN A 15 -8.08 -5.32 -12.72
C GLN A 15 -6.75 -5.53 -11.96
N GLU A 16 -5.65 -4.99 -12.49
CA GLU A 16 -4.32 -5.00 -11.90
C GLU A 16 -3.97 -3.64 -11.25
N GLU A 17 -4.98 -2.84 -10.91
CA GLU A 17 -4.75 -1.55 -10.27
C GLU A 17 -4.10 -1.73 -8.88
N PRO A 18 -3.07 -0.94 -8.55
CA PRO A 18 -2.40 -1.06 -7.28
C PRO A 18 -3.33 -0.66 -6.13
N PRO A 19 -3.12 -1.20 -4.91
CA PRO A 19 -3.83 -0.74 -3.72
C PRO A 19 -3.72 0.78 -3.55
N LYS A 20 -4.79 1.43 -3.06
CA LYS A 20 -4.85 2.90 -2.93
C LYS A 20 -3.64 3.52 -2.21
N CYS A 21 -3.11 2.86 -1.17
CA CYS A 21 -1.92 3.33 -0.46
C CYS A 21 -0.66 3.34 -1.34
N ARG A 22 -0.52 2.36 -2.24
CA ARG A 22 0.58 2.27 -3.20
C ARG A 22 0.40 3.28 -4.32
N ALA A 23 -0.82 3.41 -4.84
CA ALA A 23 -1.18 4.41 -5.86
C ALA A 23 -0.93 5.85 -5.36
N GLY A 24 -1.17 6.12 -4.08
CA GLY A 24 -0.91 7.42 -3.45
C GLY A 24 0.54 7.64 -3.01
N CYS A 25 1.42 6.64 -3.16
CA CYS A 25 2.83 6.76 -2.79
C CYS A 25 3.65 7.23 -4.01
N PRO A 26 4.37 8.36 -3.93
CA PRO A 26 5.15 8.88 -5.08
C PRO A 26 6.21 7.92 -5.62
N VAL A 27 6.72 7.02 -4.76
CA VAL A 27 7.75 6.03 -5.09
C VAL A 27 7.20 4.60 -5.16
N ASN A 28 5.87 4.42 -5.15
CA ASN A 28 5.19 3.12 -5.30
C ASN A 28 5.63 2.03 -4.31
N VAL A 29 5.96 2.40 -3.07
CA VAL A 29 6.33 1.47 -1.99
C VAL A 29 5.20 0.45 -1.73
N ASP A 30 5.58 -0.81 -1.55
CA ASP A 30 4.66 -1.85 -1.11
C ASP A 30 4.43 -1.79 0.41
N ALA A 31 3.59 -0.83 0.83
CA ALA A 31 3.27 -0.62 2.24
C ALA A 31 2.59 -1.83 2.89
N ARG A 32 1.83 -2.65 2.13
CA ARG A 32 1.15 -3.82 2.69
C ARG A 32 2.16 -4.91 3.04
N ALA A 33 3.10 -5.19 2.14
CA ALA A 33 4.16 -6.14 2.38
C ALA A 33 5.06 -5.66 3.54
N PHE A 34 5.40 -4.38 3.57
CA PHE A 34 6.20 -3.80 4.65
C PHE A 34 5.54 -3.96 6.03
N VAL A 35 4.28 -3.55 6.18
CA VAL A 35 3.55 -3.66 7.46
C VAL A 35 3.38 -5.12 7.87
N LEU A 36 3.19 -6.04 6.92
CA LEU A 36 3.12 -7.47 7.22
C LEU A 36 4.44 -8.02 7.76
N ALA A 37 5.57 -7.66 7.15
CA ALA A 37 6.90 -8.06 7.63
C ALA A 37 7.17 -7.51 9.04
N MET A 38 6.84 -6.23 9.28
CA MET A 38 6.97 -5.62 10.60
C MET A 38 6.08 -6.29 11.65
N ALA A 39 4.83 -6.66 11.29
CA ALA A 39 3.93 -7.38 12.18
C ALA A 39 4.44 -8.79 12.55
N GLN A 40 5.27 -9.40 11.69
CA GLN A 40 5.93 -10.68 11.94
C GLN A 40 7.25 -10.54 12.70
N GLY A 41 7.73 -9.32 12.93
CA GLY A 41 9.04 -9.04 13.54
C GLY A 41 10.22 -9.21 12.58
N ASP A 42 9.98 -9.40 11.28
CA ASP A 42 11.02 -9.57 10.27
C ASP A 42 11.47 -8.20 9.73
N VAL A 43 12.37 -7.57 10.48
CA VAL A 43 12.92 -6.25 10.16
C VAL A 43 13.78 -6.27 8.89
N ASP A 44 14.46 -7.39 8.61
CA ASP A 44 15.31 -7.53 7.43
C ASP A 44 14.47 -7.60 6.15
N ALA A 45 13.39 -8.38 6.15
CA ALA A 45 12.43 -8.39 5.05
C ALA A 45 11.77 -7.01 4.87
N GLY A 46 11.38 -6.36 5.98
CA GLY A 46 10.84 -5.01 5.95
C GLY A 46 11.78 -4.01 5.27
N ARG A 47 13.06 -4.01 5.68
CA ARG A 47 14.10 -3.16 5.08
C ARG A 47 14.29 -3.46 3.58
N ALA A 48 14.39 -4.74 3.21
CA ALA A 48 14.55 -5.15 1.82
C ALA A 48 13.37 -4.68 0.94
N ILE A 49 12.14 -4.65 1.46
CA ILE A 49 10.97 -4.13 0.73
C ILE A 49 11.12 -2.63 0.44
N LEU A 50 11.56 -1.84 1.42
CA LEU A 50 11.76 -0.40 1.26
C LEU A 50 12.87 -0.11 0.25
N GLU A 51 14.00 -0.82 0.36
CA GLU A 51 15.18 -0.63 -0.48
C GLU A 51 14.95 -0.96 -1.97
N LYS A 52 13.92 -1.75 -2.31
CA LYS A 52 13.52 -1.99 -3.72
C LYS A 52 13.12 -0.71 -4.46
N SER A 53 12.58 0.27 -3.74
CA SER A 53 12.05 1.52 -4.31
C SER A 53 12.75 2.77 -3.79
N MET A 54 13.42 2.66 -2.63
CA MET A 54 14.09 3.77 -1.96
C MET A 54 15.56 3.43 -1.71
N PRO A 55 16.48 3.87 -2.59
CA PRO A 55 17.92 3.64 -2.42
C PRO A 55 18.48 4.14 -1.08
N LEU A 56 17.82 5.13 -0.47
CA LEU A 56 18.17 5.72 0.82
C LEU A 56 16.99 5.61 1.80
N ALA A 57 16.44 4.40 1.96
CA ALA A 57 15.23 4.13 2.73
C ALA A 57 15.19 4.81 4.11
N GLN A 58 16.31 4.82 4.85
CA GLN A 58 16.38 5.48 6.16
C GLN A 58 16.19 7.01 6.10
N ILE A 59 16.78 7.67 5.11
CA ILE A 59 16.66 9.13 4.95
C ILE A 59 15.25 9.45 4.46
N THR A 60 14.77 8.72 3.44
CA THR A 60 13.43 8.93 2.89
C THR A 60 12.35 8.71 3.93
N ALA A 61 12.46 7.69 4.79
CA ALA A 61 11.50 7.43 5.86
C ALA A 61 11.39 8.63 6.82
N ARG A 62 12.52 9.22 7.23
CA ARG A 62 12.52 10.40 8.13
C ARG A 62 11.96 11.67 7.52
N LEU A 63 11.96 11.77 6.18
CA LEU A 63 11.44 12.91 5.44
C LEU A 63 10.02 12.66 4.91
N CYS A 64 9.49 11.44 5.09
CA CYS A 64 8.22 11.04 4.52
C CYS A 64 7.08 11.77 5.23
N GLU A 65 6.30 12.55 4.48
CA GLU A 65 5.06 13.16 4.96
C GLU A 65 3.87 12.18 4.94
N ALA A 66 4.14 10.91 4.65
CA ALA A 66 3.18 9.81 4.60
C ALA A 66 1.89 10.10 3.79
N PRO A 67 1.99 10.57 2.52
CA PRO A 67 0.80 10.86 1.70
C PRO A 67 -0.11 9.63 1.51
N CYS A 68 0.46 8.42 1.56
CA CYS A 68 -0.27 7.16 1.47
C CYS A 68 -1.34 6.97 2.57
N GLU A 69 -1.19 7.61 3.73
CA GLU A 69 -2.16 7.55 4.84
C GLU A 69 -3.48 8.22 4.48
N ASN A 70 -3.44 9.28 3.65
CA ASN A 70 -4.63 9.97 3.18
C ASN A 70 -5.50 9.12 2.25
N PHE A 71 -4.89 8.14 1.57
CA PHE A 71 -5.56 7.21 0.66
C PHE A 71 -5.86 5.84 1.31
N CYS A 72 -5.53 5.67 2.59
CA CYS A 72 -5.72 4.41 3.30
C CYS A 72 -7.21 4.10 3.45
N LEU A 73 -7.65 2.93 2.97
CA LEU A 73 -9.05 2.48 3.09
C LEU A 73 -9.53 2.34 4.55
N ARG A 74 -8.60 2.12 5.50
CA ARG A 74 -8.94 2.06 6.93
C ARG A 74 -9.23 3.42 7.55
N LYS A 75 -8.94 4.53 6.87
CA LYS A 75 -9.21 5.89 7.37
C LYS A 75 -10.65 6.03 7.86
N ASP A 76 -11.60 5.47 7.11
CA ASP A 76 -13.04 5.50 7.44
C ASP A 76 -13.48 4.40 8.42
N LEU A 77 -12.58 3.47 8.77
CA LEU A 77 -12.85 2.26 9.57
C LEU A 77 -12.15 2.27 10.95
N GLY A 78 -11.79 3.45 11.45
CA GLY A 78 -11.09 3.61 12.73
C GLY A 78 -9.65 4.11 12.62
N GLY A 79 -9.28 4.71 11.48
CA GLY A 79 -8.01 5.41 11.30
C GLY A 79 -7.08 4.75 10.29
N ALA A 80 -6.30 5.59 9.62
CA ALA A 80 -5.27 5.13 8.70
C ALA A 80 -4.17 4.36 9.46
N ILE A 81 -3.47 3.47 8.75
CA ILE A 81 -2.28 2.83 9.29
C ILE A 81 -1.15 3.85 9.25
N ALA A 82 -0.55 4.15 10.41
CA ALA A 82 0.64 4.99 10.49
C ALA A 82 1.83 4.24 9.87
N ILE A 83 2.27 4.71 8.70
CA ILE A 83 3.38 4.12 7.93
C ILE A 83 4.62 5.03 7.98
N GLY A 84 4.42 6.35 8.09
CA GLY A 84 5.49 7.34 8.16
C GLY A 84 6.45 7.14 9.31
#